data_AF-A0A842LUG0-F1
#
_entry.id   AF-A0A842LUG0-F1
#
_cell.length_a   1.000
_cell.length_b   1.000
_cell.length_c   1.000
_cell.angle_alpha   90.00
_cell.angle_beta   90.00
_cell.angle_gamma   90.00
#
_symmetry.space_group_name_H-M   'P 1'
#
loop_
_entity.id
_entity.type
_entity.pdbx_description
1 polymer ?
#
loop_
_entity_poly.entity_id
_entity_poly.type
_entity_poly.pdbx_seq_one_letter_code
_entity_poly.pdbx_strand_id
1 'polypeptide(L)'
;MSDNMEFPTKRMRRLRKSPQIRNILRETRLHPSDLIYPMFVSEKLGRGDVEAIDTMPGQFRYSVDDAVSEASRLEDEGLSSVLIFGMPSAKDELASVAHDPHGVV
;
A
#
# COMPACT_ATOMS: atom_id res chain seq x y z
N MET A 1 34.55 -26.23 9.61
CA MET A 1 34.68 -26.95 8.32
C MET A 1 34.55 -25.93 7.22
N SER A 2 35.66 -25.55 6.60
CA SER A 2 35.68 -24.52 5.55
C SER A 2 35.15 -25.15 4.25
N ASP A 3 33.90 -24.84 3.88
CA ASP A 3 33.33 -25.23 2.58
C ASP A 3 33.96 -24.38 1.46
N ASN A 4 35.22 -24.69 1.12
CA ASN A 4 35.93 -24.04 0.01
C ASN A 4 35.64 -24.78 -1.31
N MET A 5 34.36 -24.95 -1.64
CA MET A 5 33.97 -25.45 -2.96
C MET A 5 34.00 -24.30 -3.96
N GLU A 6 35.05 -24.30 -4.78
CA GLU A 6 35.25 -23.32 -5.84
C GLU A 6 34.53 -23.72 -7.14
N PHE A 7 34.49 -22.79 -8.09
CA PHE A 7 34.07 -23.08 -9.45
C PHE A 7 35.07 -24.08 -10.09
N PRO A 8 34.62 -25.11 -10.85
CA PRO A 8 33.27 -25.34 -11.36
C PRO A 8 32.39 -26.25 -10.50
N THR A 9 32.88 -26.70 -9.33
CA THR A 9 32.16 -27.61 -8.42
C THR A 9 30.93 -26.92 -7.85
N LYS A 10 31.10 -25.70 -7.30
CA LYS A 10 30.00 -24.83 -6.87
C LYS A 10 29.62 -23.87 -7.99
N ARG A 11 28.40 -24.03 -8.52
CA ARG A 11 27.84 -23.16 -9.57
C ARG A 11 26.49 -22.64 -9.14
N MET A 12 26.45 -21.42 -8.61
CA MET A 12 25.21 -20.76 -8.15
C MET A 12 24.15 -20.65 -9.26
N ARG A 13 24.56 -20.62 -10.54
CA ARG A 13 23.64 -20.62 -11.68
C ARG A 13 22.81 -21.91 -11.79
N ARG A 14 23.24 -23.04 -11.22
CA ARG A 14 22.46 -24.31 -11.25
C ARG A 14 21.07 -24.13 -10.63
N LEU A 15 20.98 -23.37 -9.54
CA LEU A 15 19.74 -23.06 -8.83
C LEU A 15 18.90 -21.96 -9.52
N ARG A 16 19.39 -21.38 -10.62
CA ARG A 16 18.73 -20.29 -11.35
C ARG A 16 18.36 -20.67 -12.78
N LYS A 17 18.57 -21.95 -13.17
CA LYS A 17 18.40 -22.45 -14.54
C LYS A 17 17.00 -22.31 -15.11
N SER A 18 15.96 -22.45 -14.28
CA SER A 18 14.57 -22.35 -14.72
C SER A 18 13.70 -21.60 -13.71
N PRO A 19 12.56 -21.04 -14.14
CA PRO A 19 11.57 -20.44 -13.25
C PRO A 19 11.11 -21.39 -12.14
N GLN A 20 10.96 -22.68 -12.44
CA GLN A 20 10.51 -23.71 -11.49
C GLN A 20 11.52 -23.90 -10.35
N ILE A 21 12.82 -24.02 -10.67
CA ILE A 21 13.87 -24.15 -9.65
C ILE A 21 13.93 -22.89 -8.79
N ARG A 22 13.83 -21.70 -9.40
CA ARG A 22 13.81 -20.44 -8.65
C ARG A 22 12.58 -20.31 -7.76
N ASN A 23 11.43 -20.85 -8.15
CA ASN A 23 10.22 -20.80 -7.34
C ASN A 23 10.33 -21.71 -6.09
N ILE A 24 10.95 -22.88 -6.22
CA ILE A 24 11.19 -23.81 -5.09
C ILE A 24 12.15 -23.19 -4.06
N LEU A 25 13.18 -22.50 -4.53
CA LEU A 25 14.26 -21.98 -3.68
C LEU A 25 14.09 -20.50 -3.29
N ARG A 26 12.95 -19.89 -3.60
CA ARG A 26 12.69 -18.49 -3.28
C ARG A 26 12.55 -18.32 -1.77
N GLU A 27 13.39 -17.48 -1.18
CA GLU A 27 13.41 -17.21 0.26
C GLU A 27 12.32 -16.23 0.70
N THR A 28 12.01 -15.21 -0.12
CA THR A 28 11.05 -14.16 0.21
C THR A 28 9.84 -14.19 -0.71
N ARG A 29 8.65 -14.16 -0.13
CA ARG A 29 7.37 -14.01 -0.85
C ARG A 29 6.67 -12.77 -0.33
N LEU A 30 5.95 -12.10 -1.22
CA LEU A 30 5.04 -11.02 -0.86
C LEU A 30 3.62 -11.54 -1.03
N HIS A 31 2.78 -11.24 -0.05
CA HIS A 31 1.35 -11.49 -0.06
C HIS A 31 0.61 -10.14 0.06
N PRO A 32 -0.60 -9.98 -0.50
CA PRO A 32 -1.39 -8.75 -0.34
C PRO A 32 -1.57 -8.31 1.12
N SER A 33 -1.64 -9.26 2.07
CA SER A 33 -1.70 -8.96 3.51
C SER A 33 -0.44 -8.30 4.08
N ASP A 34 0.69 -8.34 3.36
CA ASP A 34 1.94 -7.67 3.75
C ASP A 34 1.95 -6.19 3.37
N LEU A 35 0.90 -5.71 2.67
CA LEU A 35 0.82 -4.38 2.12
C LEU A 35 -0.14 -3.49 2.92
N ILE A 36 0.21 -2.21 3.00
CA ILE A 36 -0.62 -1.15 3.54
C ILE A 36 -0.85 -0.15 2.41
N TYR A 37 -2.11 0.19 2.11
CA TYR A 37 -2.43 1.18 1.09
C TYR A 37 -2.70 2.57 1.70
N PRO A 38 -1.89 3.59 1.38
CA PRO A 38 -2.17 4.98 1.73
C PRO A 38 -3.41 5.50 1.02
N MET A 39 -4.35 6.08 1.76
CA MET A 39 -5.58 6.67 1.22
C MET A 39 -5.71 8.13 1.64
N PHE A 40 -6.04 8.99 0.68
CA PHE A 40 -6.22 10.42 0.90
C PHE A 40 -7.71 10.76 0.93
N VAL A 41 -8.20 11.28 2.05
CA VAL A 41 -9.62 11.59 2.25
C VAL A 41 -9.78 13.09 2.46
N SER A 42 -10.67 13.74 1.72
CA SER A 42 -10.89 15.18 1.77
C SER A 42 -12.30 15.51 2.21
N GLU A 43 -12.46 16.31 3.26
CA GLU A 43 -13.79 16.80 3.69
C GLU A 43 -14.43 17.75 2.66
N LYS A 44 -13.63 18.28 1.74
CA LYS A 44 -14.11 19.22 0.71
C LYS A 44 -14.81 18.51 -0.45
N LEU A 45 -14.70 17.20 -0.55
CA LEU A 45 -15.28 16.40 -1.63
C LEU A 45 -16.63 15.85 -1.20
N GLY A 46 -17.62 15.95 -2.08
CA GLY A 46 -18.89 15.27 -1.94
C GLY A 46 -18.82 13.83 -2.43
N ARG A 47 -19.85 13.05 -2.13
CA ARG A 47 -19.96 11.68 -2.62
C ARG A 47 -19.98 11.63 -4.15
N GLY A 48 -19.13 10.77 -4.73
CA GLY A 48 -18.93 10.65 -6.17
C GLY A 48 -17.89 11.63 -6.74
N ASP A 49 -17.36 12.53 -5.91
CA ASP A 49 -16.26 13.41 -6.30
C ASP A 49 -14.92 12.70 -6.06
N VAL A 50 -14.13 12.59 -7.12
CA VAL A 50 -12.77 12.03 -7.07
C VAL A 50 -11.82 13.08 -7.64
N GLU A 51 -10.85 13.50 -6.84
CA GLU A 51 -9.85 14.50 -7.24
C GLU A 51 -8.51 13.82 -7.50
N ALA A 52 -7.99 13.91 -8.73
CA ALA A 52 -6.65 13.40 -9.04
C ALA A 52 -5.56 14.18 -8.29
N ILE A 53 -4.50 13.48 -7.88
CA ILE A 53 -3.30 14.09 -7.34
C ILE A 53 -2.28 14.19 -8.48
N ASP A 54 -2.14 15.38 -9.08
CA ASP A 54 -1.32 15.58 -10.28
C ASP A 54 0.14 15.12 -10.13
N THR A 55 0.72 15.29 -8.95
CA THR A 55 2.10 14.88 -8.66
C THR A 55 2.25 13.38 -8.36
N MET A 56 1.14 12.66 -8.20
CA MET A 56 1.06 11.23 -7.92
C MET A 56 0.11 10.55 -8.91
N PRO A 57 0.52 10.33 -10.17
CA PRO A 57 -0.35 9.74 -11.19
C PRO A 57 -0.96 8.41 -10.75
N GLY A 58 -2.28 8.29 -10.91
CA GLY A 58 -3.05 7.13 -10.47
C GLY A 58 -3.43 7.13 -8.99
N GLN A 59 -3.12 8.20 -8.25
CA GLN A 59 -3.60 8.42 -6.89
C GLN A 59 -4.63 9.54 -6.86
N PHE A 60 -5.61 9.37 -5.97
CA PHE A 60 -6.76 10.25 -5.89
C PHE A 60 -7.03 10.62 -4.44
N ARG A 61 -7.74 11.74 -4.28
CA ARG A 61 -8.41 12.12 -3.04
C ARG A 61 -9.87 11.70 -3.18
N TYR A 62 -10.38 11.11 -2.12
CA TYR A 62 -11.74 10.60 -2.05
C TYR A 62 -12.56 11.43 -1.05
N SER A 63 -13.87 11.46 -1.24
CA SER A 63 -14.79 11.74 -0.15
C SER A 63 -14.74 10.60 0.89
N VAL A 64 -15.33 10.82 2.08
CA VAL A 64 -15.39 9.78 3.13
C VAL A 64 -16.14 8.53 2.64
N ASP A 65 -17.28 8.71 1.97
CA ASP A 65 -18.11 7.61 1.46
C ASP A 65 -17.38 6.79 0.38
N ASP A 66 -16.68 7.49 -0.52
CA ASP A 66 -15.94 6.84 -1.61
C ASP A 66 -14.68 6.14 -1.09
N ALA A 67 -14.05 6.69 -0.04
CA ALA A 67 -12.95 6.01 0.65
C ALA A 67 -13.41 4.68 1.26
N VAL A 68 -14.57 4.63 1.93
CA VAL A 68 -15.11 3.37 2.47
C VAL A 68 -15.37 2.36 1.35
N SER A 69 -15.93 2.83 0.23
CA SER A 69 -16.20 1.98 -0.93
C SER A 69 -14.91 1.42 -1.55
N GLU A 70 -13.87 2.25 -1.66
CA GLU A 70 -12.57 1.85 -2.18
C GLU A 70 -11.84 0.89 -1.22
N ALA A 71 -11.92 1.11 0.10
CA ALA A 71 -11.37 0.21 1.10
C ALA A 71 -12.00 -1.19 1.02
N SER A 72 -13.32 -1.28 0.82
CA SER A 72 -14.00 -2.56 0.61
C SER A 72 -13.53 -3.26 -0.67
N ARG A 73 -13.34 -2.53 -1.76
CA ARG A 73 -12.80 -3.09 -3.01
C ARG A 73 -11.38 -3.65 -2.82
N LEU A 74 -10.54 -2.93 -2.07
CA LEU A 74 -9.17 -3.36 -1.76
C LEU A 74 -9.14 -4.60 -0.85
N GLU A 75 -10.07 -4.68 0.09
CA GLU A 75 -10.27 -5.87 0.93
C GLU A 75 -10.61 -7.11 0.07
N ASP A 76 -11.51 -6.96 -0.90
CA ASP A 76 -11.86 -8.04 -1.85
C ASP A 76 -10.65 -8.50 -2.70
N GLU A 77 -9.67 -7.62 -2.93
CA GLU A 77 -8.40 -7.93 -3.63
C GLU A 77 -7.34 -8.56 -2.70
N GLY A 78 -7.65 -8.74 -1.42
CA GLY A 78 -6.81 -9.39 -0.42
C GLY A 78 -5.98 -8.45 0.43
N LEU A 79 -6.17 -7.13 0.31
CA LEU A 79 -5.51 -6.16 1.19
C LEU A 79 -6.13 -6.21 2.59
N SER A 80 -5.29 -6.24 3.63
CA SER A 80 -5.78 -6.32 5.02
C SER A 80 -5.74 -4.99 5.77
N SER A 81 -5.14 -3.95 5.19
CA SER A 81 -4.96 -2.68 5.89
C SER A 81 -4.79 -1.48 4.96
N VAL A 82 -5.35 -0.36 5.39
CA VAL A 82 -5.20 0.95 4.76
C VAL A 82 -4.65 1.95 5.77
N LEU A 83 -3.97 2.99 5.28
CA LEU A 83 -3.45 4.10 6.08
C LEU A 83 -4.14 5.38 5.65
N ILE A 84 -4.94 5.97 6.54
CA ILE A 84 -5.78 7.13 6.23
C ILE A 84 -4.99 8.43 6.42
N PHE A 85 -5.05 9.30 5.41
CA PHE A 85 -4.59 10.68 5.44
C PHE A 85 -5.76 11.62 5.21
N GLY A 86 -6.32 12.13 6.30
CA GLY A 86 -7.42 13.09 6.26
C GLY A 86 -6.95 14.52 5.95
N MET A 87 -7.66 15.20 5.06
CA MET A 87 -7.50 16.61 4.72
C MET A 87 -8.71 17.37 5.25
N PRO A 88 -8.58 18.04 6.41
CA PRO A 88 -9.69 18.79 6.97
C PRO A 88 -10.01 20.01 6.11
N SER A 89 -11.28 20.41 6.15
CA SER A 89 -11.81 21.58 5.46
C SER A 89 -11.23 22.89 6.00
N ALA A 90 -10.92 22.92 7.30
CA ALA A 90 -10.34 24.06 8.02
C ALA A 90 -9.00 23.69 8.69
N LYS A 91 -8.18 24.72 8.92
CA LYS A 91 -6.91 24.62 9.65
C LYS A 91 -6.82 25.80 10.62
N ASP A 92 -6.32 25.53 11.81
CA ASP A 92 -6.01 26.54 12.82
C ASP A 92 -4.61 26.27 13.43
N GLU A 93 -4.13 27.21 14.25
CA GLU A 93 -2.80 27.11 14.87
C GLU A 93 -2.70 25.98 15.89
N LEU A 94 -3.83 25.49 16.41
CA LEU A 94 -3.91 24.47 17.44
C LEU A 94 -4.18 23.06 16.90
N ALA A 95 -4.40 22.93 15.58
CA ALA A 95 -4.84 21.70 14.93
C ALA A 95 -6.12 21.11 15.58
N SER A 96 -7.08 21.94 15.95
CA SER A 96 -8.28 21.52 16.70
C SER A 96 -9.06 20.41 16.00
N VAL A 97 -9.13 20.43 14.68
CA VAL A 97 -9.83 19.43 13.85
C VAL A 97 -9.20 18.04 13.95
N ALA A 98 -7.91 17.92 14.30
CA ALA A 98 -7.23 16.62 14.40
C ALA A 98 -7.73 15.76 15.59
N HIS A 99 -8.50 16.35 16.50
CA HIS A 99 -9.11 15.66 17.65
C HIS A 99 -10.63 15.87 17.71
N ASP A 100 -11.23 16.36 16.62
CA ASP A 100 -12.67 16.49 16.49
C ASP A 100 -13.30 15.09 16.32
N PRO A 101 -14.24 14.66 17.19
CA PRO A 101 -14.96 13.39 17.03
C PRO A 101 -15.71 13.22 15.70
N HIS A 102 -15.91 14.32 14.97
CA HIS A 102 -16.56 14.35 13.65
C HIS A 102 -15.62 14.78 12.53
N GLY A 103 -14.31 14.89 12.81
CA GLY A 103 -13.30 15.17 11.80
C GLY A 103 -13.06 13.96 10.87
N VAL A 104 -12.36 14.22 9.78
CA VAL A 104 -11.97 13.19 8.79
C VAL A 104 -10.98 12.12 9.29
N VAL A 105 -10.39 12.29 10.49
CA VAL A 105 -9.45 11.34 11.12
C VAL A 105 -9.94 10.95 12.51
#